data_AF-A0A8S3XPV4-F1
#
_entry.id   AF-A0A8S3XPV4-F1
#
_cell.length_a   1.000
_cell.length_b   1.000
_cell.length_c   1.000
_cell.angle_alpha   90.00
_cell.angle_beta   90.00
_cell.angle_gamma   90.00
#
_symmetry.space_group_name_H-M   'P 1'
#
loop_
_entity.id
_entity.type
_entity.pdbx_description
1 polymer ?
#
loop_
_entity_poly.entity_id
_entity_poly.type
_entity_poly.pdbx_seq_one_letter_code
_entity_poly.pdbx_strand_id
1 'polypeptide(L)'
;MLVTYLEASRDLCETDSVLFGAAVAACRIIGAKLPMAGRATKQSSAIPAWRKRIEDRIVKARALIGRLISFRSGNNRPRVVRTVRMAFAGTNISLSQPDITQKLTERIDDLKQKIAAWGKRIRRFTERSRRFNQNRLFQSDQKRLYKANTVAFWRGLWSEPVNHSEGPWTEVVASQGASITPMDPVIITPDDVAEAVRRAPNWKSPGILTGCITTG
;
A
#
# COMPACT_ATOMS: atom_id res chain seq x y z
N MET A 1 16.46 -36.96 -21.06
CA MET A 1 16.98 -36.06 -20.00
C MET A 1 15.87 -35.24 -19.33
N LEU A 2 14.96 -34.56 -20.03
CA LEU A 2 13.91 -33.78 -19.35
C LEU A 2 13.00 -34.63 -18.44
N VAL A 3 12.57 -35.79 -18.95
CA VAL A 3 11.66 -36.72 -18.24
C VAL A 3 12.25 -37.18 -16.91
N THR A 4 13.55 -37.49 -16.88
CA THR A 4 14.26 -37.92 -15.66
C THR A 4 14.37 -36.81 -14.60
N TYR A 5 14.40 -35.54 -15.01
CA TYR A 5 14.41 -34.41 -14.06
C TYR A 5 13.00 -34.05 -13.56
N LEU A 6 11.95 -34.31 -14.35
CA LEU A 6 10.56 -34.13 -13.91
C LEU A 6 10.14 -35.18 -12.89
N GLU A 7 10.55 -36.44 -13.10
CA GLU A 7 10.29 -37.54 -12.15
C GLU A 7 11.00 -37.37 -10.81
N ALA A 8 12.12 -36.62 -10.78
CA ALA A 8 12.88 -36.32 -9.57
C ALA A 8 12.42 -35.04 -8.84
N SER A 9 11.54 -34.22 -9.44
CA SER A 9 11.09 -32.97 -8.83
C SER A 9 10.14 -33.24 -7.66
N ARG A 10 10.33 -32.54 -6.53
CA ARG A 10 9.56 -32.78 -5.30
C ARG A 10 8.54 -31.69 -4.99
N ASP A 11 8.73 -30.50 -5.55
CA ASP A 11 7.87 -29.34 -5.34
C ASP A 11 7.50 -28.65 -6.65
N LEU A 12 6.33 -27.99 -6.66
CA LEU A 12 5.77 -27.30 -7.82
C LEU A 12 6.71 -26.23 -8.38
N CYS A 13 7.46 -25.55 -7.51
CA CYS A 13 8.46 -24.55 -7.91
C CYS A 13 9.62 -25.18 -8.69
N GLU A 14 10.05 -26.38 -8.32
CA GLU A 14 11.12 -27.11 -9.03
C GLU A 14 10.64 -27.57 -10.39
N THR A 15 9.42 -28.11 -10.47
CA THR A 15 8.80 -28.52 -11.73
C THR A 15 8.65 -27.33 -12.68
N ASP A 16 8.17 -26.18 -12.19
CA ASP A 16 8.06 -24.94 -12.98
C ASP A 16 9.43 -24.47 -13.51
N SER A 17 10.46 -24.52 -12.67
CA SER A 17 11.83 -24.13 -13.05
C SER A 17 12.42 -25.05 -14.13
N VAL A 18 12.20 -26.37 -14.01
CA VAL A 18 12.66 -27.37 -14.99
C VAL A 18 11.94 -27.18 -16.33
N LEU A 19 10.61 -26.99 -16.31
CA LEU A 19 9.81 -26.73 -17.50
C LEU A 19 10.21 -25.42 -18.18
N PHE A 20 10.39 -24.35 -17.42
CA PHE A 20 10.84 -23.06 -17.93
C PHE A 20 12.24 -23.17 -18.57
N GLY A 21 13.18 -23.83 -17.90
CA GLY A 21 14.53 -24.07 -18.43
C GLY A 21 14.52 -24.86 -19.75
N ALA A 22 13.67 -25.88 -19.83
CA ALA A 22 13.48 -26.68 -21.04
C ALA A 22 12.88 -25.88 -22.19
N ALA A 23 11.86 -25.07 -21.92
CA ALA A 23 11.26 -24.18 -22.89
C ALA A 23 12.27 -23.15 -23.43
N VAL A 24 13.08 -22.56 -22.53
CA VAL A 24 14.16 -21.63 -22.92
C VAL A 24 15.20 -22.32 -23.81
N ALA A 25 15.61 -23.55 -23.46
CA ALA A 25 16.56 -24.32 -24.25
C ALA A 25 16.00 -24.66 -25.64
N ALA A 26 14.74 -25.11 -25.73
CA ALA A 26 14.06 -25.39 -26.99
C ALA A 26 13.95 -24.14 -27.88
N CYS A 27 13.54 -23.00 -27.30
CA CYS A 27 13.48 -21.74 -28.05
C CYS A 27 14.86 -21.29 -28.55
N ARG A 28 15.94 -21.50 -27.78
CA ARG A 28 17.31 -21.21 -28.24
C ARG A 28 17.73 -22.10 -29.40
N ILE A 29 17.41 -23.40 -29.36
CA ILE A 29 17.73 -24.35 -30.44
C ILE A 29 16.97 -24.00 -31.73
N ILE A 30 15.72 -23.59 -31.61
CA ILE A 30 14.86 -23.22 -32.75
C ILE A 30 15.19 -21.80 -33.28
N GLY A 31 16.07 -21.04 -32.60
CA GLY A 31 16.37 -19.65 -32.96
C GLY A 31 15.20 -18.69 -32.70
N ALA A 32 14.20 -19.13 -31.92
CA ALA A 32 13.08 -18.29 -31.54
C ALA A 32 13.56 -17.20 -30.57
N LYS A 33 13.26 -15.94 -30.89
CA LYS A 33 13.50 -14.82 -29.97
C LYS A 33 12.59 -15.00 -28.76
N LEU A 34 13.12 -15.56 -27.68
CA LEU A 34 12.50 -15.46 -26.38
C LEU A 34 12.32 -13.96 -26.08
N PRO A 35 11.13 -13.51 -25.66
CA PRO A 35 11.00 -12.26 -24.96
C PRO A 35 11.72 -12.47 -23.63
N MET A 36 13.06 -12.38 -23.66
CA MET A 36 13.83 -12.12 -22.47
C MET A 36 13.09 -10.97 -21.80
N ALA A 37 12.76 -11.11 -20.53
CA ALA A 37 12.30 -10.01 -19.69
C ALA A 37 13.42 -8.97 -19.51
N GLY A 38 14.13 -8.64 -20.59
CA GLY A 38 15.01 -7.52 -20.74
C GLY A 38 14.13 -6.29 -20.73
N ARG A 39 13.98 -5.74 -19.52
CA ARG A 39 13.76 -4.33 -19.26
C ARG A 39 12.89 -3.70 -20.34
N ALA A 40 11.61 -4.02 -20.35
CA ALA A 40 10.65 -2.95 -20.62
C ALA A 40 11.00 -1.89 -19.58
N THR A 41 11.80 -0.89 -19.96
CA THR A 41 11.93 0.34 -19.21
C THR A 41 10.50 0.84 -19.16
N LYS A 42 9.77 0.48 -18.10
CA LYS A 42 8.48 1.05 -17.79
C LYS A 42 8.71 2.52 -17.98
N GLN A 43 8.06 3.12 -18.98
CA GLN A 43 8.11 4.56 -19.14
C GLN A 43 7.62 5.08 -17.79
N SER A 44 8.57 5.51 -16.96
CA SER A 44 8.25 6.06 -15.66
C SER A 44 7.33 7.21 -15.99
N SER A 45 6.06 7.10 -15.58
CA SER A 45 5.08 8.16 -15.82
C SER A 45 5.69 9.43 -15.26
N ALA A 46 6.21 10.27 -16.17
CA ALA A 46 7.20 11.26 -15.79
C ALA A 46 6.57 12.16 -14.76
N ILE A 47 7.09 12.13 -13.53
CA ILE A 47 6.57 12.96 -12.44
C ILE A 47 6.62 14.40 -12.96
N PRO A 48 5.48 15.11 -12.99
CA PRO A 48 5.45 16.45 -13.56
C PRO A 48 6.51 17.35 -12.93
N ALA A 49 7.20 18.15 -13.73
CA ALA A 49 8.29 19.01 -13.24
C ALA A 49 7.86 19.95 -12.11
N TRP A 50 6.60 20.42 -12.11
CA TRP A 50 6.07 21.24 -11.03
C TRP A 50 5.95 20.48 -9.70
N ARG A 51 5.65 19.17 -9.73
CA ARG A 51 5.54 18.33 -8.53
C ARG A 51 6.92 18.15 -7.90
N LYS A 52 7.94 17.81 -8.71
CA LYS A 52 9.33 17.73 -8.25
C LYS A 52 9.78 19.04 -7.59
N ARG A 53 9.49 20.19 -8.23
CA ARG A 53 9.81 21.52 -7.65
C ARG A 53 9.17 21.75 -6.28
N ILE A 54 7.96 21.24 -6.04
CA ILE A 54 7.30 21.37 -4.74
C ILE A 54 7.93 20.41 -3.71
N GLU A 55 8.24 19.17 -4.11
CA GLU A 55 8.96 18.21 -3.26
C GLU A 55 10.32 18.79 -2.82
N ASP A 56 11.08 19.38 -3.74
CA ASP A 56 12.35 20.06 -3.44
C ASP A 56 12.17 21.24 -2.47
N ARG A 57 11.09 22.02 -2.63
CA ARG A 57 10.76 23.11 -1.70
C ARG A 57 10.47 22.58 -0.30
N ILE A 58 9.74 21.47 -0.18
CA ILE A 58 9.47 20.81 1.10
C ILE A 58 10.78 20.33 1.75
N VAL A 59 11.67 19.69 0.99
CA VAL A 59 12.98 19.21 1.49
C VAL A 59 13.83 20.39 1.99
N LYS A 60 13.96 21.45 1.17
CA LYS A 60 14.70 22.66 1.56
C LYS A 60 14.12 23.34 2.80
N ALA A 61 12.79 23.42 2.90
CA ALA A 61 12.11 23.99 4.07
C ALA A 61 12.34 23.16 5.34
N ARG A 62 12.26 21.82 5.26
CA ARG A 62 12.58 20.92 6.39
C ARG A 62 14.03 21.08 6.87
N ALA A 63 14.98 21.15 5.93
CA ALA A 63 16.38 21.38 6.25
C ALA A 63 16.63 22.76 6.88
N LEU A 64 15.85 23.78 6.50
CA LEU A 64 15.91 25.09 7.12
C LEU A 64 15.32 25.06 8.54
N ILE A 65 14.15 24.43 8.74
CA ILE A 65 13.55 24.23 10.07
C ILE A 65 14.54 23.57 11.01
N GLY A 66 15.20 22.48 10.59
CA GLY A 66 16.21 21.80 11.40
C GLY A 66 17.34 22.73 11.85
N ARG A 67 17.84 23.59 10.94
CA ARG A 67 18.89 24.58 11.26
C ARG A 67 18.41 25.68 12.20
N LEU A 68 17.18 26.16 12.04
CA LEU A 68 16.58 27.15 12.94
C LEU A 68 16.38 26.58 14.35
N ILE A 69 15.93 25.32 14.45
CA ILE A 69 15.82 24.62 15.74
C ILE A 69 17.20 24.44 16.38
N SER A 70 18.20 23.98 15.63
CA SER A 70 19.57 23.83 16.15
C SER A 70 20.14 25.15 16.68
N PHE A 71 19.93 26.26 15.96
CA PHE A 71 20.34 27.59 16.41
C PHE A 71 19.62 27.99 17.70
N ARG A 72 18.29 27.78 17.76
CA ARG A 72 17.48 28.04 18.96
C ARG A 72 17.94 27.23 20.18
N SER A 73 18.46 26.02 19.97
CA SER A 73 19.06 25.17 21.02
C SER A 73 20.47 25.60 21.44
N GLY A 74 21.00 26.73 20.94
CA GLY A 74 22.32 27.27 21.34
C GLY A 74 23.48 26.88 20.41
N ASN A 75 23.21 26.28 19.24
CA ASN A 75 24.28 25.92 18.30
C ASN A 75 24.72 27.14 17.46
N ASN A 76 25.86 27.72 17.84
CA ASN A 76 26.44 28.90 17.20
C ASN A 76 27.53 28.58 16.16
N ARG A 77 27.57 27.37 15.60
CA ARG A 77 28.53 27.04 14.52
C ARG A 77 28.38 28.02 13.34
N PRO A 78 29.47 28.54 12.74
CA PRO A 78 29.41 29.57 11.70
C PRO A 78 28.51 29.22 10.50
N ARG A 79 28.46 27.94 10.12
CA ARG A 79 27.59 27.45 9.03
C ARG A 79 26.09 27.58 9.37
N VAL A 80 25.72 27.30 10.61
CA VAL A 80 24.33 27.42 11.09
C VAL A 80 23.96 28.89 11.13
N VAL A 81 24.77 29.73 11.79
CA VAL A 81 24.57 31.18 11.89
C VAL A 81 24.45 31.84 10.51
N ARG A 82 25.32 31.48 9.55
CA ARG A 82 25.23 31.97 8.16
C ARG A 82 23.90 31.60 7.51
N THR A 83 23.44 30.36 7.71
CA THR A 83 22.15 29.92 7.16
C THR A 83 20.98 30.69 7.78
N VAL A 84 21.00 30.89 9.10
CA VAL A 84 19.95 31.66 9.79
C VAL A 84 19.95 33.11 9.31
N ARG A 85 21.12 33.76 9.20
CA ARG A 85 21.24 35.12 8.65
C ARG A 85 20.66 35.22 7.24
N MET A 86 20.92 34.23 6.39
CA MET A 86 20.34 34.16 5.04
C MET A 86 18.82 33.92 5.06
N ALA A 87 18.30 33.20 6.06
CA ALA A 87 16.86 32.96 6.19
C ALA A 87 16.04 34.21 6.51
N PHE A 88 16.72 35.21 7.11
CA PHE A 88 16.23 36.55 7.43
C PHE A 88 16.85 37.63 6.53
N ALA A 89 17.54 37.26 5.45
CA ALA A 89 18.11 38.25 4.53
C ALA A 89 16.98 39.10 3.93
N GLY A 90 17.15 40.42 3.93
CA GLY A 90 16.13 41.37 3.50
C GLY A 90 15.05 41.68 4.53
N THR A 91 15.13 41.10 5.74
CA THR A 91 14.35 41.54 6.90
C THR A 91 15.24 42.34 7.84
N ASN A 92 14.72 43.39 8.48
CA ASN A 92 15.45 44.23 9.44
C ASN A 92 15.72 43.53 10.79
N ILE A 93 15.91 42.20 10.79
CA ILE A 93 16.04 41.38 11.98
C ILE A 93 17.51 41.07 12.21
N SER A 94 18.06 41.62 13.30
CA SER A 94 19.40 41.27 13.77
C SER A 94 19.34 40.07 14.72
N LEU A 95 20.33 39.19 14.61
CA LEU A 95 20.47 37.99 15.45
C LEU A 95 20.79 38.31 16.92
N SER A 96 21.24 39.54 17.21
CA SER A 96 21.58 40.00 18.56
C SER A 96 20.40 40.63 19.31
N GLN A 97 19.24 40.74 18.67
CA GLN A 97 18.04 41.31 19.29
C GLN A 97 17.47 40.35 20.35
N PRO A 98 16.91 40.87 21.47
CA PRO A 98 16.34 40.02 22.51
C PRO A 98 15.12 39.22 22.04
N ASP A 99 14.41 39.70 21.00
CA ASP A 99 13.21 39.08 20.44
C ASP A 99 13.47 37.98 19.39
N ILE A 100 14.75 37.65 19.14
CA ILE A 100 15.13 36.70 18.09
C ILE A 100 14.50 35.32 18.26
N THR A 101 14.33 34.86 19.51
CA THR A 101 13.74 33.54 19.82
C THR A 101 12.28 33.45 19.38
N GLN A 102 11.51 34.53 19.53
CA GLN A 102 10.13 34.60 19.08
C GLN A 102 10.08 34.61 17.54
N LYS A 103 10.86 35.49 16.90
CA LYS A 103 10.95 35.58 15.44
C LYS A 103 11.39 34.27 14.78
N LEU A 104 12.28 33.52 15.42
CA LEU A 104 12.67 32.17 14.99
C LEU A 104 11.50 31.20 15.02
N THR A 105 10.68 31.27 16.07
CA THR A 105 9.51 30.39 16.25
C THR A 105 8.44 30.70 15.21
N GLU A 106 8.11 31.98 15.02
CA GLU A 106 7.21 32.44 13.94
C GLU A 106 7.68 31.96 12.57
N ARG A 107 8.99 32.10 12.29
CA ARG A 107 9.58 31.64 11.03
C ARG A 107 9.51 30.13 10.85
N ILE A 108 9.67 29.35 11.92
CA ILE A 108 9.52 27.89 11.88
C ILE A 108 8.06 27.53 11.57
N ASP A 109 7.10 28.18 12.20
CA ASP A 109 5.69 27.88 12.02
C ASP A 109 5.19 28.27 10.62
N ASP A 110 5.64 29.42 10.08
CA ASP A 110 5.43 29.79 8.68
C ASP A 110 5.90 28.69 7.71
N LEU A 111 7.09 28.12 7.96
CA LEU A 111 7.64 27.05 7.12
C LEU A 111 6.82 25.77 7.26
N LYS A 112 6.35 25.42 8.47
CA LYS A 112 5.45 24.27 8.68
C LYS A 112 4.13 24.46 7.93
N GLN A 113 3.52 25.65 8.02
CA GLN A 113 2.30 25.98 7.29
C GLN A 113 2.50 25.85 5.77
N LYS A 114 3.62 26.36 5.24
CA LYS A 114 3.97 26.22 3.81
C LYS A 114 4.15 24.75 3.41
N ILE A 115 4.85 23.95 4.21
CA ILE A 115 5.01 22.50 3.97
C ILE A 115 3.65 21.81 3.95
N ALA A 116 2.76 22.12 4.89
CA ALA A 116 1.42 21.55 4.93
C ALA A 116 0.60 21.93 3.68
N ALA A 117 0.66 23.20 3.25
CA ALA A 117 -0.03 23.67 2.04
C ALA A 117 0.50 22.99 0.77
N TRP A 118 1.83 22.90 0.62
CA TRP A 118 2.49 22.19 -0.47
C TRP A 118 2.16 20.69 -0.49
N GLY A 119 2.19 20.04 0.68
CA GLY A 119 1.79 18.65 0.84
C GLY A 119 0.33 18.41 0.43
N LYS A 120 -0.60 19.28 0.87
CA LYS A 120 -2.01 19.25 0.45
C LYS A 120 -2.17 19.39 -1.07
N ARG A 121 -1.36 20.22 -1.73
CA ARG A 121 -1.38 20.39 -3.19
C ARG A 121 -0.94 19.11 -3.91
N ILE A 122 0.13 18.47 -3.46
CA ILE A 122 0.60 17.18 -4.00
C ILE A 122 -0.46 16.10 -3.78
N ARG A 123 -1.02 15.99 -2.57
CA ARG A 123 -2.05 15.00 -2.25
C ARG A 123 -3.28 15.13 -3.15
N ARG A 124 -3.81 16.35 -3.30
CA ARG A 124 -4.95 16.63 -4.20
C ARG A 124 -4.68 16.22 -5.65
N PHE A 125 -3.47 16.45 -6.13
CA PHE A 125 -3.08 16.00 -7.47
C PHE A 125 -3.05 14.48 -7.57
N THR A 126 -2.39 13.80 -6.64
CA THR A 126 -2.29 12.33 -6.63
C THR A 126 -3.68 11.68 -6.54
N GLU A 127 -4.56 12.20 -5.70
CA GLU A 127 -5.95 11.72 -5.58
C GLU A 127 -6.74 11.94 -6.88
N ARG A 128 -6.63 13.12 -7.50
CA ARG A 128 -7.26 13.40 -8.80
C ARG A 128 -6.75 12.45 -9.88
N SER A 129 -5.43 12.27 -9.99
CA SER A 129 -4.82 11.37 -10.97
C SER A 129 -5.24 9.92 -10.74
N ARG A 130 -5.31 9.48 -9.48
CA ARG A 130 -5.81 8.15 -9.13
C ARG A 130 -7.26 7.97 -9.58
N ARG A 131 -8.15 8.89 -9.23
CA ARG A 131 -9.58 8.86 -9.63
C ARG A 131 -9.74 8.87 -11.13
N PHE A 132 -8.99 9.73 -11.84
CA PHE A 132 -9.01 9.77 -13.30
C PHE A 132 -8.60 8.42 -13.91
N ASN A 133 -7.51 7.83 -13.43
CA ASN A 133 -7.05 6.52 -13.90
C ASN A 133 -8.05 5.40 -13.58
N GLN A 134 -8.65 5.41 -12.39
CA GLN A 134 -9.68 4.44 -11.99
C GLN A 134 -10.95 4.58 -12.83
N ASN A 135 -11.42 5.80 -13.07
CA ASN A 135 -12.60 6.06 -13.90
C ASN A 135 -12.34 5.66 -15.35
N ARG A 136 -11.15 5.95 -15.88
CA ARG A 136 -10.75 5.50 -17.22
C ARG A 136 -10.71 3.98 -17.30
N LEU A 137 -10.15 3.31 -16.29
CA LEU A 137 -10.12 1.85 -16.22
C LEU A 137 -11.54 1.27 -16.07
N PHE A 138 -12.42 1.91 -15.31
CA PHE A 138 -13.81 1.51 -15.16
C PHE A 138 -14.54 1.51 -16.50
N GLN A 139 -14.36 2.57 -17.30
CA GLN A 139 -14.99 2.70 -18.61
C GLN A 139 -14.46 1.68 -19.64
N SER A 140 -13.17 1.35 -19.58
CA SER A 140 -12.56 0.39 -20.52
C SER A 140 -12.70 -1.08 -20.10
N ASP A 141 -12.52 -1.37 -18.81
CA ASP A 141 -12.41 -2.72 -18.26
C ASP A 141 -12.78 -2.74 -16.76
N GLN A 142 -14.08 -2.78 -16.52
CA GLN A 142 -14.67 -2.77 -15.19
C GLN A 142 -14.25 -4.01 -14.36
N LYS A 143 -14.13 -5.18 -14.99
CA LYS A 143 -13.74 -6.43 -14.32
C LYS A 143 -12.35 -6.34 -13.72
N ARG A 144 -11.41 -5.73 -14.46
CA ARG A 144 -10.03 -5.53 -13.99
C ARG A 144 -9.94 -4.57 -12.81
N LEU A 145 -10.76 -3.53 -12.76
CA LEU A 145 -10.83 -2.64 -11.60
C LEU A 145 -11.30 -3.39 -10.35
N TYR A 146 -12.41 -4.14 -10.44
CA TYR A 146 -12.94 -4.88 -9.30
C TYR A 146 -11.98 -5.97 -8.83
N LYS A 147 -11.42 -6.77 -9.74
CA LYS A 147 -10.43 -7.80 -9.39
C LYS A 147 -9.24 -7.22 -8.63
N ALA A 148 -8.73 -6.06 -9.05
CA ALA A 148 -7.64 -5.39 -8.36
C ALA A 148 -8.04 -4.92 -6.94
N ASN A 149 -9.24 -4.37 -6.78
CA ASN A 149 -9.74 -3.93 -5.47
C ASN A 149 -10.01 -5.09 -4.52
N THR A 150 -10.60 -6.19 -5.00
CA THR A 150 -10.90 -7.40 -4.22
C THR A 150 -9.61 -8.06 -3.72
N VAL A 151 -8.60 -8.20 -4.59
CA VAL A 151 -7.30 -8.76 -4.18
C VAL A 151 -6.61 -7.86 -3.17
N ALA A 152 -6.63 -6.53 -3.35
CA ALA A 152 -6.02 -5.60 -2.40
C ALA A 152 -6.71 -5.64 -1.03
N PHE A 153 -8.05 -5.73 -1.01
CA PHE A 153 -8.85 -5.86 0.21
C PHE A 153 -8.50 -7.14 0.98
N TRP A 154 -8.64 -8.31 0.34
CA TRP A 154 -8.40 -9.58 1.02
C TRP A 154 -6.95 -9.75 1.43
N ARG A 155 -6.00 -9.27 0.61
CA ARG A 155 -4.59 -9.26 1.00
C ARG A 155 -4.36 -8.41 2.26
N GLY A 156 -4.93 -7.22 2.34
CA GLY A 156 -4.79 -6.37 3.53
C GLY A 156 -5.35 -7.02 4.79
N LEU A 157 -6.44 -7.77 4.67
CA LEU A 157 -7.06 -8.46 5.81
C LEU A 157 -6.27 -9.68 6.28
N TRP A 158 -5.76 -10.49 5.34
CA TRP A 158 -5.20 -11.81 5.65
C TRP A 158 -3.66 -11.86 5.66
N SER A 159 -2.98 -10.87 5.07
CA SER A 159 -1.51 -10.88 4.94
C SER A 159 -0.77 -10.12 6.04
N GLU A 160 -1.45 -9.23 6.76
CA GLU A 160 -0.87 -8.57 7.94
C GLU A 160 -1.31 -9.35 9.18
N PRO A 161 -0.38 -10.00 9.93
CA PRO A 161 -0.73 -10.61 11.21
C PRO A 161 -1.11 -9.50 12.17
N VAL A 162 -2.40 -9.28 12.35
CA VAL A 162 -2.92 -8.35 13.35
C VAL A 162 -2.91 -9.08 14.69
N ASN A 163 -2.09 -8.60 15.62
CA ASN A 163 -2.22 -9.01 17.02
C ASN A 163 -3.51 -8.39 17.56
N HIS A 164 -4.59 -9.16 17.54
CA HIS A 164 -5.81 -8.77 18.23
C HIS A 164 -5.54 -8.79 19.73
N SER A 165 -5.68 -7.65 20.40
CA SER A 165 -5.76 -7.65 21.86
C SER A 165 -7.10 -8.27 22.23
N GLU A 166 -7.06 -9.48 22.80
CA GLU A 166 -8.21 -10.12 23.44
C GLU A 166 -8.86 -9.09 24.38
N GLY A 167 -10.13 -8.75 24.11
CA GLY A 167 -10.87 -7.80 24.93
C GLY A 167 -11.43 -8.49 26.17
N PRO A 168 -11.78 -7.77 27.25
CA PRO A 168 -12.32 -8.38 28.48
C PRO A 168 -13.58 -9.24 28.26
N TRP A 169 -14.27 -9.03 27.13
CA TRP A 169 -15.44 -9.81 26.75
C TRP A 169 -15.11 -11.24 26.31
N THR A 170 -13.89 -11.56 25.88
CA THR A 170 -13.53 -12.94 25.49
C THR A 170 -13.45 -13.86 26.69
N GLU A 171 -13.03 -13.35 27.85
CA GLU A 171 -13.11 -14.06 29.14
C GLU A 171 -14.56 -14.27 29.60
N VAL A 172 -15.43 -13.28 29.37
CA VAL A 172 -16.87 -13.39 29.66
C VAL A 172 -17.54 -14.44 28.77
N VAL A 173 -17.21 -14.47 27.48
CA VAL A 173 -17.73 -15.48 26.56
C VAL A 173 -17.15 -16.86 26.86
N ALA A 174 -15.87 -16.96 27.20
CA ALA A 174 -15.23 -18.22 27.60
C ALA A 174 -15.84 -18.79 28.89
N SER A 175 -16.11 -17.95 29.89
CA SER A 175 -16.77 -18.37 31.14
C SER A 175 -18.24 -18.75 30.93
N GLN A 176 -18.97 -18.04 30.07
CA GLN A 176 -20.34 -18.43 29.66
C GLN A 176 -20.35 -19.74 28.86
N GLY A 177 -19.33 -19.96 28.03
CA GLY A 177 -19.15 -21.18 27.24
C GLY A 177 -18.59 -22.37 28.00
N ALA A 178 -18.02 -22.16 29.20
CA ALA A 178 -17.42 -23.24 30.01
C ALA A 178 -18.45 -24.31 30.46
N SER A 179 -19.73 -23.96 30.50
CA SER A 179 -20.82 -24.90 30.79
C SER A 179 -21.32 -25.66 29.55
N ILE A 180 -20.85 -25.31 28.35
CA ILE A 180 -21.26 -25.94 27.09
C ILE A 180 -20.29 -27.08 26.81
N THR A 181 -20.83 -28.30 26.71
CA THR A 181 -20.05 -29.46 26.30
C THR A 181 -19.41 -29.19 24.92
N PRO A 182 -18.09 -29.34 24.77
CA PRO A 182 -17.44 -29.15 23.48
C PRO A 182 -18.06 -30.13 22.47
N MET A 183 -18.40 -29.60 21.30
CA MET A 183 -18.93 -30.41 20.21
C MET A 183 -17.88 -31.44 19.79
N ASP A 184 -18.32 -32.69 19.62
CA ASP A 184 -17.45 -33.76 19.15
C ASP A 184 -16.79 -33.38 17.82
N PRO A 185 -15.54 -33.80 17.57
CA PRO A 185 -14.83 -33.46 16.35
C PRO A 185 -15.60 -33.96 15.12
N VAL A 186 -16.14 -33.01 14.36
CA VAL A 186 -16.82 -33.31 13.09
C VAL A 186 -15.76 -33.62 12.04
N ILE A 187 -15.60 -34.90 11.71
CA ILE A 187 -14.75 -35.34 10.62
C ILE A 187 -15.54 -35.16 9.33
N ILE A 188 -15.22 -34.09 8.58
CA ILE A 188 -15.82 -33.86 7.27
C ILE A 188 -15.08 -34.74 6.26
N THR A 189 -15.77 -35.75 5.73
CA THR A 189 -15.23 -36.63 4.70
C THR A 189 -15.48 -36.04 3.30
N PRO A 190 -14.72 -36.49 2.27
CA PRO A 190 -14.95 -36.06 0.89
C PRO A 190 -16.37 -36.33 0.39
N ASP A 191 -17.00 -37.40 0.88
CA ASP A 191 -18.36 -37.78 0.52
C ASP A 191 -19.41 -36.83 1.10
N ASP A 192 -19.20 -36.34 2.33
CA ASP A 192 -20.05 -35.31 2.95
C ASP A 192 -20.03 -34.02 2.13
N VAL A 193 -18.86 -33.63 1.63
CA VAL A 193 -18.70 -32.46 0.75
C VAL A 193 -19.38 -32.69 -0.59
N ALA A 194 -19.20 -33.88 -1.19
CA ALA A 194 -19.82 -34.22 -2.46
C ALA A 194 -21.35 -34.25 -2.36
N GLU A 195 -21.89 -34.77 -1.26
CA GLU A 195 -23.33 -34.78 -1.00
C GLU A 195 -23.89 -33.39 -0.71
N ALA A 196 -23.18 -32.58 0.10
CA ALA A 196 -23.56 -31.19 0.36
C ALA A 196 -23.57 -30.35 -0.93
N VAL A 197 -22.57 -30.50 -1.80
CA VAL A 197 -22.51 -29.81 -3.10
C VAL A 197 -23.62 -30.29 -4.04
N ARG A 198 -23.95 -31.58 -4.04
CA ARG A 198 -25.03 -32.15 -4.86
C ARG A 198 -26.41 -31.67 -4.42
N ARG A 199 -26.61 -31.51 -3.10
CA ARG A 199 -27.86 -31.02 -2.49
C ARG A 199 -27.94 -29.49 -2.45
N ALA A 200 -26.80 -28.81 -2.58
CA ALA A 200 -26.78 -27.36 -2.67
C ALA A 200 -27.54 -26.93 -3.93
N PRO A 201 -28.60 -26.11 -3.81
CA PRO A 201 -29.34 -25.64 -4.97
C PRO A 201 -28.38 -24.83 -5.85
N ASN A 202 -28.17 -25.31 -7.08
CA ASN A 202 -27.30 -24.71 -8.08
C ASN A 202 -27.56 -23.19 -8.16
N TRP A 203 -26.60 -22.42 -7.65
CA TRP A 203 -26.44 -20.96 -7.73
C TRP A 203 -27.69 -20.16 -8.16
N LYS A 204 -28.71 -20.08 -7.32
CA LYS A 204 -29.58 -18.90 -7.33
C LYS A 204 -28.91 -17.84 -6.46
N SER A 205 -28.69 -16.66 -7.05
CA SER A 205 -27.98 -15.52 -6.45
C SER A 205 -28.34 -15.32 -4.96
N PRO A 206 -27.37 -15.05 -4.08
CA PRO A 206 -27.66 -14.81 -2.67
C PRO A 206 -28.37 -13.46 -2.53
N GLY A 207 -29.66 -13.50 -2.20
CA GLY A 207 -30.42 -12.35 -1.71
C GLY A 207 -31.52 -11.85 -2.64
N ILE A 208 -32.65 -12.55 -2.68
CA ILE A 208 -33.97 -11.90 -2.75
C ILE A 208 -34.85 -12.60 -1.70
N LEU A 209 -35.13 -11.88 -0.61
CA LEU A 209 -36.22 -12.18 0.31
C LEU A 209 -37.52 -11.86 -0.43
N THR A 210 -38.29 -12.87 -0.81
CA THR A 210 -39.70 -12.70 -1.18
C THR A 210 -40.56 -13.49 -0.21
N GLY A 211 -40.81 -12.87 0.95
CA GLY A 211 -42.13 -12.93 1.57
C GLY A 211 -43.03 -11.91 0.87
N CYS A 212 -44.33 -12.23 0.79
CA CYS A 212 -45.41 -11.50 0.10
C CYS A 212 -45.33 -11.64 -1.44
N ILE A 213 -46.31 -12.23 -2.11
CA ILE A 213 -47.67 -11.72 -2.26
C ILE A 213 -48.67 -12.90 -2.46
N THR A 214 -49.86 -12.65 -1.94
CA THR A 214 -51.11 -13.41 -1.84
C THR A 214 -51.59 -14.18 -3.09
N THR A 215 -52.18 -15.34 -2.78
CA THR A 215 -53.31 -16.03 -3.42
C THR A 215 -54.09 -15.28 -4.48
N GLY A 216 -54.28 -15.94 -5.63
CA GLY A 216 -55.42 -15.80 -6.53
C GLY A 216 -55.99 -17.19 -6.80
#